data_AF-A0A2R7MZW3-F1
#
_entry.id   AF-A0A2R7MZW3-F1
#
_cell.length_a   1.000
_cell.length_b   1.000
_cell.length_c   1.000
_cell.angle_alpha   90.00
_cell.angle_beta   90.00
_cell.angle_gamma   90.00
#
_symmetry.space_group_name_H-M   'P 1'
#
loop_
_entity.id
_entity.type
_entity.pdbx_description
1 polymer ?
#
loop_
_entity_poly.entity_id
_entity_poly.type
_entity_poly.pdbx_seq_one_letter_code
_entity_poly.pdbx_strand_id
1 'polypeptide(L)'
;RKNQIDYKIKVIQIPKSRIGAKLVPLHIQDVTDKEQYELLKLRKMSQDYYRNKGEGRPTKKDRREMDDYVGNDIASDFTDWDDFFGETDNEEENED
;
A
#
# COMPACT_ATOMS: atom_id res chain seq x y z
N ARG A 1 14.51 -1.64 10.96
CA ARG A 1 15.53 -2.17 10.02
C ARG A 1 14.81 -3.08 9.03
N LYS A 2 15.03 -2.94 7.72
CA LYS A 2 14.15 -3.53 6.67
C LYS A 2 14.54 -4.95 6.25
N ASN A 3 15.84 -5.26 6.19
CA ASN A 3 16.36 -6.55 5.71
C ASN A 3 17.32 -7.15 6.75
N GLN A 4 16.77 -7.84 7.76
CA GLN A 4 17.56 -8.63 8.71
C GLN A 4 17.56 -10.09 8.25
N ILE A 5 18.41 -10.39 7.29
CA ILE A 5 18.72 -11.74 6.84
C ILE A 5 20.12 -11.70 6.24
N ASP A 6 20.97 -12.63 6.67
CA ASP A 6 22.34 -12.73 6.20
C ASP A 6 22.40 -13.78 5.09
N TYR A 7 22.51 -13.31 3.85
CA TYR A 7 22.66 -14.18 2.70
C TYR A 7 24.11 -14.59 2.51
N LYS A 8 24.34 -15.90 2.36
CA LYS A 8 25.65 -16.46 2.06
C LYS A 8 25.60 -17.09 0.68
N ILE A 9 26.36 -16.52 -0.24
CA ILE A 9 26.31 -16.89 -1.65
C ILE A 9 27.70 -17.33 -2.08
N LYS A 10 27.80 -18.50 -2.70
CA LYS A 10 29.04 -19.01 -3.29
C LYS A 10 29.06 -18.67 -4.78
N VAL A 11 30.07 -17.89 -5.17
CA VAL A 11 30.30 -17.55 -6.58
C VAL A 11 31.08 -18.68 -7.24
N ILE A 12 30.52 -19.27 -8.29
CA ILE A 12 31.15 -20.35 -9.06
C ILE A 12 31.96 -19.76 -10.22
N GLN A 13 31.40 -18.77 -10.91
CA GLN A 13 32.02 -18.14 -12.07
C GLN A 13 31.60 -16.66 -12.19
N ILE A 14 32.49 -15.83 -12.73
CA ILE A 14 32.24 -14.40 -12.92
C ILE A 14 31.69 -14.19 -14.34
N PRO A 15 30.46 -13.68 -14.49
CA PRO A 15 29.89 -13.40 -15.80
C PRO A 15 30.53 -12.16 -16.43
N LYS A 16 30.68 -12.15 -17.76
CA LYS A 16 31.25 -11.02 -18.51
C LYS A 16 30.32 -9.80 -18.59
N SER A 17 29.03 -9.98 -18.40
CA SER A 17 28.01 -8.93 -18.47
C SER A 17 26.86 -9.24 -17.52
N ARG A 18 25.91 -8.30 -17.37
CA ARG A 18 24.69 -8.54 -16.57
C ARG A 18 23.83 -9.60 -17.25
N ILE A 19 23.42 -10.59 -16.48
CA ILE A 19 22.65 -11.74 -16.96
C ILE A 19 21.20 -11.67 -16.44
N GLY A 20 20.25 -12.22 -17.20
CA GLY A 20 18.86 -12.36 -16.78
C GLY A 20 18.67 -13.36 -15.63
N ALA A 21 17.66 -13.14 -14.79
CA ALA A 21 17.45 -13.87 -13.53
C ALA A 21 17.46 -15.41 -13.67
N LYS A 22 16.93 -15.95 -14.77
CA LYS A 22 16.85 -17.40 -15.01
C LYS A 22 18.21 -18.09 -15.14
N LEU A 23 19.25 -17.36 -15.58
CA LEU A 23 20.59 -17.90 -15.82
C LEU A 23 21.57 -17.63 -14.66
N VAL A 24 21.14 -16.84 -13.68
CA VAL A 24 21.90 -16.56 -12.44
C VAL A 24 22.27 -17.84 -11.66
N PRO A 25 21.37 -18.84 -11.51
CA PRO A 25 21.69 -20.08 -10.80
C PRO A 25 22.85 -20.88 -11.41
N LEU A 26 23.20 -20.65 -12.68
CA LEU A 26 24.34 -21.30 -13.33
C LEU A 26 25.69 -20.75 -12.85
N HIS A 27 25.71 -19.53 -12.32
CA HIS A 27 26.93 -18.81 -11.95
C HIS A 27 27.12 -18.72 -10.43
N ILE A 28 26.03 -18.91 -9.70
CA ILE A 28 25.93 -18.64 -8.28
C ILE A 28 25.16 -19.78 -7.61
N GLN A 29 25.69 -20.25 -6.48
CA GLN A 29 25.01 -21.17 -5.58
C GLN A 29 24.62 -20.45 -4.29
N ASP A 30 23.34 -20.53 -3.91
CA ASP A 30 22.89 -20.06 -2.61
C ASP A 30 23.26 -21.09 -1.53
N VAL A 31 23.94 -20.63 -0.50
CA VAL A 31 24.38 -21.42 0.68
C VAL A 31 23.84 -20.82 1.97
N THR A 32 22.81 -19.97 1.87
CA THR A 32 22.16 -19.33 3.02
C THR A 32 21.59 -20.39 3.95
N ASP A 33 21.88 -20.24 5.25
CA ASP A 33 21.47 -21.18 6.28
C ASP A 33 19.93 -21.23 6.40
N LYS A 34 19.36 -22.43 6.58
CA LYS A 34 17.90 -22.62 6.68
C LYS A 34 17.28 -21.85 7.85
N GLU A 35 18.02 -21.74 8.95
CA GLU A 35 17.61 -21.00 10.16
C GLU A 35 17.33 -19.51 9.85
N GLN A 36 18.09 -18.90 8.94
CA GLN A 36 17.89 -17.50 8.55
C GLN A 36 16.57 -17.31 7.79
N TYR A 37 16.19 -18.29 6.96
CA TYR A 37 14.91 -18.30 6.27
C TYR A 37 13.73 -18.50 7.23
N GLU A 38 13.90 -19.36 8.23
CA GLU A 38 12.91 -19.58 9.28
C GLU A 38 12.71 -18.33 10.13
N LEU A 39 13.81 -17.65 10.51
CA LEU A 39 13.76 -16.38 11.22
C LEU A 39 13.01 -15.30 10.41
N LEU A 40 13.27 -15.22 9.11
CA LEU A 40 12.57 -14.30 8.21
C LEU A 40 11.08 -14.63 8.14
N LYS A 41 10.73 -15.91 8.04
CA LYS A 41 9.33 -16.38 8.02
C LYS A 41 8.62 -16.06 9.33
N LEU A 42 9.24 -16.34 10.47
CA LEU A 42 8.70 -16.04 11.79
C LEU A 42 8.46 -14.55 11.97
N ARG A 43 9.40 -13.70 11.54
CA ARG A 43 9.24 -12.23 11.57
C ARG A 43 8.10 -11.76 10.68
N LYS A 44 7.97 -12.33 9.48
CA LYS A 44 6.85 -11.98 8.61
C LYS A 44 5.52 -12.33 9.25
N MET A 45 5.43 -13.52 9.86
CA MET A 45 4.23 -13.94 10.60
C MET A 45 3.92 -13.03 11.79
N SER A 46 4.93 -12.60 12.56
CA SER A 46 4.69 -11.66 13.65
C SER A 46 4.25 -10.27 13.16
N GLN A 47 4.82 -9.80 12.04
CA GLN A 47 4.38 -8.55 11.42
C GLN A 47 2.94 -8.63 10.90
N ASP A 48 2.58 -9.75 10.27
CA ASP A 48 1.23 -9.99 9.76
C ASP A 48 0.23 -10.09 10.92
N TYR A 49 0.61 -10.69 12.06
CA TYR A 49 -0.21 -10.79 13.27
C TYR A 49 -0.56 -9.42 13.88
N TYR A 50 0.41 -8.49 13.95
CA TYR A 50 0.17 -7.14 14.48
C TYR A 50 -0.45 -6.18 13.46
N ARG A 51 -0.56 -6.57 12.18
CA ARG A 51 -1.05 -5.70 11.11
C ARG A 51 -2.15 -6.42 10.34
N ASN A 52 -3.29 -6.59 11.01
CA ASN A 52 -4.51 -7.03 10.35
C ASN A 52 -4.84 -6.04 9.23
N LYS A 53 -4.95 -6.53 8.00
CA LYS A 53 -5.39 -5.72 6.87
C LYS A 53 -6.77 -5.16 7.20
N GLY A 54 -6.87 -3.84 7.40
CA GLY A 54 -8.14 -3.14 7.59
C GLY A 54 -8.42 -2.57 8.98
N GLU A 55 -7.59 -2.80 10.00
CA GLU A 55 -7.82 -2.24 11.36
C GLU A 55 -7.44 -0.75 11.52
N GLY A 56 -7.39 0.03 10.43
CA GLY A 56 -7.01 1.43 10.45
C GLY A 56 -7.48 2.18 9.22
N ARG A 57 -6.70 3.17 8.74
CA ARG A 57 -7.03 3.91 7.51
C ARG A 57 -7.33 2.92 6.37
N PRO A 58 -8.54 2.97 5.78
CA PRO A 58 -8.92 2.06 4.70
C PRO A 58 -7.90 2.11 3.58
N THR A 59 -7.55 0.95 3.04
CA THR A 59 -6.71 0.93 1.83
C THR A 59 -7.46 1.58 0.68
N LYS A 60 -6.76 1.95 -0.41
CA LYS A 60 -7.43 2.55 -1.58
C LYS A 60 -8.51 1.64 -2.18
N LYS A 61 -8.36 0.32 -2.01
CA LYS A 61 -9.35 -0.67 -2.43
C LYS A 61 -10.55 -0.65 -1.48
N ASP A 62 -10.31 -0.79 -0.18
CA ASP A 62 -11.37 -0.79 0.83
C ASP A 62 -12.17 0.53 0.82
N ARG A 63 -11.52 1.67 0.58
CA ARG A 63 -12.21 2.96 0.42
C ARG A 63 -13.16 2.97 -0.78
N ARG A 64 -12.72 2.47 -1.94
CA ARG A 64 -13.59 2.38 -3.13
C ARG A 64 -14.77 1.45 -2.88
N GLU A 65 -14.54 0.33 -2.22
CA GLU A 65 -15.63 -0.61 -1.86
C GLU A 65 -16.61 0.02 -0.85
N MET A 66 -16.13 0.85 0.08
CA MET A 66 -16.98 1.64 0.97
C MET A 66 -17.71 2.77 0.24
N ASP A 67 -17.03 3.50 -0.66
CA ASP A 67 -17.63 4.56 -1.46
C ASP A 67 -18.72 3.99 -2.39
N ASP A 68 -18.48 2.82 -3.00
CA ASP A 68 -19.45 2.09 -3.83
C ASP A 68 -20.63 1.54 -3.00
N TYR A 69 -20.39 1.16 -1.75
CA TYR A 69 -21.44 0.68 -0.82
C TYR A 69 -22.30 1.84 -0.27
N VAL A 70 -21.68 2.99 0.00
CA VAL A 70 -22.36 4.19 0.53
C VAL A 70 -23.02 5.02 -0.59
N GLY A 71 -22.52 4.91 -1.82
CA GLY A 71 -22.85 5.77 -2.96
C GLY A 71 -24.16 5.47 -3.69
N ASN A 72 -25.26 5.14 -2.99
CA ASN A 72 -26.59 5.14 -3.62
C ASN A 72 -27.75 5.69 -2.76
N ASP A 73 -27.50 6.20 -1.54
CA ASP A 73 -28.54 6.80 -0.68
C ASP A 73 -28.13 8.15 -0.07
N ILE A 74 -27.40 9.00 -0.80
CA ILE A 74 -27.17 10.41 -0.42
C ILE A 74 -27.96 11.30 -1.38
N ALA A 75 -29.28 11.26 -1.24
CA ALA A 75 -30.18 12.26 -1.82
C ALA A 75 -30.40 13.44 -0.85
N SER A 76 -29.58 13.60 0.19
CA SER A 76 -29.81 14.59 1.25
C SER A 76 -28.62 15.53 1.52
N ASP A 77 -27.65 15.65 0.61
CA ASP A 77 -26.48 16.54 0.80
C ASP A 77 -26.43 17.70 -0.20
N PHE A 78 -27.59 18.21 -0.61
CA PHE A 78 -27.69 19.42 -1.45
C PHE A 78 -27.83 20.72 -0.63
N THR A 79 -27.64 20.73 0.70
CA THR A 79 -28.07 21.89 1.51
C THR A 79 -27.13 22.35 2.62
N ASP A 80 -25.81 22.08 2.58
CA ASP A 80 -24.93 22.64 3.64
C ASP A 80 -23.52 23.08 3.18
N TRP A 81 -23.20 22.99 1.89
CA TRP A 81 -21.93 23.49 1.34
C TRP A 81 -22.12 24.64 0.34
N ASP A 82 -23.18 24.61 -0.46
CA ASP A 82 -23.55 25.73 -1.36
C ASP A 82 -23.97 26.99 -0.58
N ASP A 83 -24.53 26.87 0.63
CA ASP A 83 -24.88 28.00 1.48
C ASP A 83 -23.67 28.69 2.15
N PHE A 84 -22.51 28.02 2.23
CA PHE A 84 -21.32 28.55 2.92
C PHE A 84 -20.32 29.23 1.96
N PHE A 85 -20.23 28.79 0.69
CA PHE A 85 -19.37 29.41 -0.33
C PHE A 85 -20.15 30.14 -1.44
N GLY A 86 -21.48 30.02 -1.48
CA GLY A 86 -22.38 30.77 -2.36
C GLY A 86 -22.54 32.22 -1.90
N GLU A 87 -21.64 33.06 -2.37
CA GLU A 87 -21.77 34.51 -2.61
C GLU A 87 -23.10 35.15 -2.13
N THR A 88 -23.03 35.78 -0.96
CA THR A 88 -24.00 36.77 -0.49
C THR A 88 -23.75 38.09 -1.25
N ASP A 89 -24.10 38.14 -2.53
CA ASP A 89 -24.14 39.41 -3.26
C ASP A 89 -25.57 39.99 -3.25
N ASN A 90 -25.66 41.08 -2.49
CA ASN A 90 -26.78 42.00 -2.30
C ASN A 90 -27.56 42.32 -3.59
N GLU A 91 -28.88 42.12 -3.56
CA GLU A 91 -29.85 42.94 -4.29
C GLU A 91 -30.91 43.47 -3.29
N GLU A 92 -30.54 44.50 -2.53
CA GLU A 92 -31.52 45.50 -2.08
C GLU A 92 -31.88 46.36 -3.30
N GLU A 93 -32.80 45.87 -4.15
CA GLU A 93 -33.51 46.74 -5.08
C GLU A 93 -34.67 47.40 -4.33
N ASN A 94 -34.53 48.72 -4.15
CA ASN A 94 -35.55 49.60 -3.60
C ASN A 94 -36.77 49.62 -4.55
N GLU A 95 -37.91 49.11 -4.09
CA GLU A 95 -39.24 49.46 -4.63
C GLU A 95 -40.04 50.21 -3.56
N ASP A 96 -39.97 51.54 -3.64
CA ASP A 96 -41.03 52.57 -3.45
C ASP A 96 -40.46 53.93 -3.00
#